data_AF-A0A7J6UG76-F1
#
_entry.id   AF-A0A7J6UG76-F1
#
_cell.length_a   1.000
_cell.length_b   1.000
_cell.length_c   1.000
_cell.angle_alpha   90.00
_cell.angle_beta   90.00
_cell.angle_gamma   90.00
#
_symmetry.space_group_name_H-M   'P 1'
#
loop_
_entity.id
_entity.type
_entity.pdbx_description
1 polymer ?
#
loop_
_entity_poly.entity_id
_entity_poly.type
_entity_poly.pdbx_seq_one_letter_code
_entity_poly.pdbx_strand_id
1 'polypeptide(L)'
;MLRRKGSKIMCNMSYTDLTFGMSDDDRHNVKAISDFLANDMTKEHKHAKFYVYDTSNRAQVKKFMYDRDEHGIVRKVSEDESEMSEPGSSSDEEHEEEEE
;
A
#
# COMPACT_ATOMS: atom_id res chain seq x y z
N MET A 1 30.84 38.18 -20.58
CA MET A 1 30.17 36.91 -20.98
C MET A 1 30.31 35.90 -19.83
N LEU A 2 29.28 35.71 -19.00
CA LEU A 2 29.27 34.69 -17.94
C LEU A 2 28.81 33.35 -18.50
N ARG A 3 29.72 32.37 -18.58
CA ARG A 3 29.39 30.99 -18.96
C ARG A 3 28.66 30.33 -17.78
N ARG A 4 27.34 30.14 -17.91
CA ARG A 4 26.57 29.29 -16.98
C ARG A 4 27.07 27.85 -17.12
N LYS A 5 27.76 27.33 -16.11
CA LYS A 5 28.06 25.90 -15.99
C LYS A 5 26.71 25.20 -15.81
N GLY A 6 26.30 24.42 -16.81
CA GLY A 6 25.12 23.57 -16.68
C GLY A 6 25.34 22.56 -15.57
N SER A 7 24.60 22.68 -14.47
CA SER A 7 24.51 21.62 -13.47
C SER A 7 23.90 20.42 -14.16
N LYS A 8 24.71 19.38 -14.40
CA LYS A 8 24.22 18.05 -14.79
C LYS A 8 23.35 17.57 -13.64
N ILE A 9 22.04 17.51 -13.87
CA ILE A 9 21.11 16.85 -12.95
C ILE A 9 21.53 15.38 -12.95
N MET A 10 22.23 14.95 -11.89
CA MET A 10 22.53 13.54 -11.69
C MET A 10 21.28 12.91 -11.09
N CYS A 11 20.44 12.32 -11.94
CA CYS A 11 19.35 11.47 -11.50
C CYS A 11 19.95 10.17 -10.95
N ASN A 12 20.44 10.18 -9.71
CA ASN A 12 20.84 8.96 -9.02
C ASN A 12 19.61 8.37 -8.33
N MET A 13 18.67 7.86 -9.10
CA MET A 13 17.50 7.16 -8.58
C MET A 13 17.30 5.90 -9.41
N SER A 14 18.08 4.86 -9.10
CA SER A 14 17.75 3.52 -9.56
C SER A 14 16.57 3.05 -8.71
N TYR A 15 15.36 3.28 -9.20
CA TYR A 15 14.18 2.57 -8.69
C TYR A 15 14.35 1.11 -9.12
N THR A 16 14.93 0.29 -8.24
CA THR A 16 15.24 -1.12 -8.56
C THR A 16 14.03 -2.03 -8.39
N ASP A 17 13.10 -1.64 -7.50
CA ASP A 17 12.03 -2.51 -7.05
C ASP A 17 10.67 -1.93 -7.47
N LEU A 18 9.89 -2.73 -8.17
CA LEU A 18 8.52 -2.39 -8.56
C LEU A 18 7.57 -2.86 -7.47
N THR A 19 6.69 -1.98 -6.98
CA THR A 19 5.74 -2.35 -5.93
C THR A 19 4.30 -2.34 -6.48
N PHE A 20 3.53 -3.34 -6.06
CA PHE A 20 2.10 -3.45 -6.39
C PHE A 20 1.30 -3.61 -5.12
N GLY A 21 0.21 -2.86 -4.98
CA GLY A 21 -0.71 -2.94 -3.85
C GLY A 21 -2.10 -3.35 -4.29
N MET A 22 -2.73 -4.24 -3.53
CA MET A 22 -4.12 -4.67 -3.72
C MET A 22 -4.85 -4.57 -2.39
N SER A 23 -6.07 -4.03 -2.40
CA SER A 23 -6.94 -3.95 -1.23
C SER A 23 -8.30 -4.54 -1.55
N ASP A 24 -8.87 -5.30 -0.61
CA ASP A 24 -10.20 -5.89 -0.77
C ASP A 24 -10.86 -6.07 0.62
N ASP A 25 -12.17 -5.88 0.67
CA ASP A 25 -12.98 -6.03 1.89
C ASP A 25 -13.60 -7.42 2.04
N ASP A 26 -13.53 -8.28 1.00
CA ASP A 26 -13.89 -9.68 1.10
C ASP A 26 -12.66 -10.54 1.48
N ARG A 27 -12.75 -11.22 2.62
CA ARG A 27 -11.69 -12.13 3.09
C ARG A 27 -11.40 -13.28 2.13
N HIS A 28 -12.40 -13.72 1.35
CA HIS A 28 -12.20 -14.76 0.35
C HIS A 28 -11.29 -14.26 -0.78
N ASN A 29 -11.48 -13.03 -1.24
CA ASN A 29 -10.63 -12.40 -2.24
C ASN A 29 -9.22 -12.15 -1.68
N VAL A 30 -9.11 -11.56 -0.47
CA VAL A 30 -7.82 -11.34 0.21
C VAL A 30 -7.03 -12.64 0.32
N LYS A 31 -7.70 -13.74 0.68
CA LYS A 31 -7.06 -15.06 0.78
C LYS A 31 -6.64 -15.58 -0.59
N ALA A 32 -7.50 -15.51 -1.61
CA ALA A 32 -7.18 -15.96 -2.95
C ALA A 32 -5.99 -15.21 -3.55
N ILE A 33 -5.96 -13.88 -3.38
CA ILE A 33 -4.83 -13.03 -3.79
C ILE A 33 -3.56 -13.41 -3.02
N SER A 34 -3.66 -13.59 -1.70
CA SER A 34 -2.52 -14.02 -0.87
C SER A 34 -1.92 -15.34 -1.35
N ASP A 35 -2.76 -16.33 -1.64
CA ASP A 35 -2.33 -17.64 -2.12
C ASP A 35 -1.72 -17.55 -3.52
N PHE A 36 -2.29 -16.73 -4.41
CA PHE A 36 -1.77 -16.48 -5.76
C PHE A 36 -0.39 -15.78 -5.72
N LEU A 37 -0.24 -14.75 -4.89
CA LEU A 37 1.02 -14.02 -4.74
C LEU A 37 2.12 -14.91 -4.16
N ALA A 38 1.78 -15.72 -3.15
CA ALA A 38 2.74 -16.61 -2.50
C ALA A 38 3.24 -17.73 -3.43
N ASN A 39 2.41 -18.19 -4.37
CA ASN A 39 2.73 -19.35 -5.20
C ASN A 39 3.19 -19.01 -6.61
N ASP A 40 2.67 -17.96 -7.24
CA ASP A 40 2.86 -17.72 -8.67
C ASP A 40 3.63 -16.41 -8.92
N MET A 41 3.07 -15.26 -8.53
CA MET A 41 3.59 -13.95 -8.92
C MET A 41 5.00 -13.66 -8.38
N THR A 42 5.27 -14.05 -7.14
CA THR A 42 6.60 -13.88 -6.53
C THR A 42 7.66 -14.78 -7.18
N LYS A 43 7.27 -15.89 -7.82
CA LYS A 43 8.20 -16.75 -8.56
C LYS A 43 8.62 -16.12 -9.89
N GLU A 44 7.66 -15.51 -10.60
CA GLU A 44 7.88 -14.89 -11.91
C GLU A 44 8.56 -13.52 -11.80
N HIS A 45 8.17 -12.71 -10.81
CA HIS A 45 8.64 -11.33 -10.66
C HIS A 45 9.56 -11.16 -9.44
N LYS A 46 10.82 -11.56 -9.60
CA LYS A 46 11.82 -11.60 -8.51
C LYS A 46 12.21 -10.24 -7.91
N HIS A 47 12.00 -9.15 -8.64
CA HIS A 47 12.32 -7.78 -8.21
C HIS A 47 11.07 -6.97 -7.84
N ALA A 48 9.90 -7.63 -7.79
CA ALA A 48 8.65 -6.99 -7.41
C ALA A 48 8.31 -7.29 -5.95
N LYS A 49 7.74 -6.29 -5.26
CA LYS A 49 7.14 -6.47 -3.92
C LYS A 49 5.64 -6.29 -4.04
N PHE A 50 4.90 -7.25 -3.51
CA PHE A 50 3.44 -7.21 -3.55
C PHE A 50 2.90 -6.94 -2.15
N TYR A 51 1.93 -6.05 -2.05
CA TYR A 51 1.25 -5.71 -0.81
C TYR A 51 -0.23 -6.06 -0.93
N VAL A 52 -0.77 -6.70 0.10
CA VAL A 52 -2.20 -7.01 0.25
C VAL A 52 -2.70 -6.29 1.50
N TYR A 53 -3.73 -5.48 1.33
CA TYR A 53 -4.42 -4.78 2.39
C TYR A 53 -5.79 -5.44 2.61
N ASP A 54 -5.94 -6.14 3.72
CA ASP A 54 -7.22 -6.71 4.14
C ASP A 54 -8.03 -5.62 4.84
N THR A 55 -9.06 -5.13 4.17
CA THR A 55 -10.00 -4.12 4.69
C THR A 55 -11.32 -4.74 5.12
N SER A 56 -11.38 -6.06 5.30
CA SER A 56 -12.62 -6.76 5.68
C SER A 56 -13.13 -6.40 7.07
N ASN A 57 -12.26 -5.82 7.90
CA ASN A 57 -12.65 -5.18 9.14
C ASN A 57 -12.60 -3.66 8.96
N ARG A 58 -13.75 -2.99 9.05
CA ARG A 58 -13.83 -1.52 8.92
C ARG A 58 -13.01 -0.77 9.97
N ALA A 59 -12.76 -1.38 11.13
CA ALA A 59 -11.97 -0.80 12.21
C ALA A 59 -10.47 -1.10 12.10
N GLN A 60 -10.06 -2.05 11.25
CA GLN A 60 -8.67 -2.49 11.17
C GLN A 60 -8.29 -2.92 9.76
N VAL A 61 -7.23 -2.30 9.23
CA VAL A 61 -6.60 -2.73 7.99
C VAL A 61 -5.40 -3.61 8.33
N LYS A 62 -5.33 -4.82 7.78
CA LYS A 62 -4.12 -5.66 7.91
C LYS A 62 -3.31 -5.60 6.64
N LYS A 63 -2.01 -5.35 6.76
CA LYS A 63 -1.09 -5.25 5.63
C LYS A 63 -0.20 -6.48 5.57
N PHE A 64 -0.13 -7.10 4.40
CA PHE A 64 0.76 -8.22 4.12
C PHE A 64 1.68 -7.86 2.96
N MET A 65 2.99 -8.02 3.14
CA MET A 65 3.97 -7.92 2.07
C MET A 65 4.41 -9.32 1.64
N TYR A 66 4.51 -9.52 0.33
CA TYR A 66 5.07 -10.69 -0.30
C TYR A 66 6.25 -10.28 -1.17
N ASP A 67 7.42 -10.83 -0.85
CA ASP A 67 8.63 -10.69 -1.64
C ASP A 67 9.36 -12.04 -1.75
N ARG A 68 10.36 -12.07 -2.62
CA ARG A 68 11.22 -13.23 -2.81
C ARG A 68 12.64 -12.85 -2.44
N ASP A 69 13.23 -13.61 -1.53
CA ASP A 69 14.62 -13.38 -1.13
C ASP A 69 15.61 -13.88 -2.20
N GLU A 70 16.90 -13.60 -1.98
CA GLU A 70 17.99 -13.98 -2.89
C GLU A 70 18.11 -15.51 -3.09
N HIS A 71 17.57 -16.31 -2.16
CA HIS A 71 17.58 -17.78 -2.19
C HIS A 71 16.32 -18.35 -2.85
N GLY A 72 15.40 -17.48 -3.27
CA GLY A 72 14.20 -17.85 -3.96
C GLY A 72 13.05 -18.28 -3.06
N ILE A 73 13.14 -18.04 -1.75
CA ILE A 73 12.09 -18.32 -0.77
C ILE A 73 11.11 -17.15 -0.76
N VAL A 74 9.82 -17.47 -0.81
CA VAL A 74 8.74 -16.47 -0.71
C VAL A 74 8.48 -16.18 0.75
N ARG A 75 8.54 -14.90 1.12
CA ARG A 75 8.30 -14.44 2.48
C ARG A 75 6.98 -13.69 2.53
N LYS A 76 6.19 -14.00 3.55
CA LYS A 76 5.01 -13.21 3.93
C LYS A 76 5.35 -12.45 5.21
N VAL A 77 5.29 -11.13 5.16
CA VAL A 77 5.48 -10.26 6.32
C VAL A 77 4.16 -9.55 6.60
N SER A 78 3.61 -9.73 7.79
CA SER A 78 2.46 -8.96 8.26
C SER A 78 2.93 -7.73 9.03
N GLU A 79 2.51 -6.55 8.60
CA GLU A 79 2.62 -5.32 9.38
C GLU A 79 1.23 -5.04 9.94
N ASP A 80 1.05 -5.29 11.24
CA ASP A 80 -0.13 -4.83 11.97
C ASP A 80 0.08 -3.34 12.28
N GLU A 81 -0.42 -2.48 11.40
CA GLU A 81 -0.55 -1.05 11.66
C GLU A 81 -1.84 -0.85 12.48
N SER A 82 -1.73 -0.96 13.80
CA SER A 82 -2.85 -0.71 14.70
C SER A 82 -3.11 0.80 14.84
N GLU A 83 -4.38 1.15 14.58
CA GLU A 83 -5.12 2.38 14.94
C GLU A 83 -5.05 3.57 13.95
N MET A 84 -5.91 3.55 12.94
CA MET A 84 -6.52 4.78 12.42
C MET A 84 -7.40 5.36 13.53
N SER A 85 -6.90 6.36 14.24
CA SER A 85 -7.71 7.20 15.12
C SER A 85 -8.87 7.78 14.29
N GLU A 86 -10.11 7.60 14.76
CA GLU A 86 -11.31 8.18 14.13
C GLU A 86 -11.09 9.67 13.86
N PRO A 87 -11.43 10.21 12.66
CA PRO A 87 -11.56 11.64 12.52
C PRO A 87 -12.75 12.07 13.39
N GLY A 88 -12.44 12.72 14.51
CA GLY A 88 -13.44 13.40 15.33
C GLY A 88 -14.24 14.36 14.44
N SER A 89 -15.48 14.00 14.15
CA SER A 89 -16.47 14.94 13.63
C SER A 89 -17.04 15.68 14.82
N SER A 90 -16.29 16.67 15.29
CA SER A 90 -16.83 17.82 16.02
C SER A 90 -16.86 18.98 15.03
N SER A 91 -18.07 19.45 14.68
CA SER A 91 -18.42 20.87 14.67
C SER A 91 -19.83 21.08 14.13
N ASP A 92 -20.60 21.72 15.00
CA ASP A 92 -21.89 22.39 14.92
C ASP A 92 -22.19 23.29 13.70
N GLU A 93 -23.49 23.65 13.63
CA GLU A 93 -24.18 24.75 12.93
C GLU A 93 -24.62 24.48 11.46
N GLU A 94 -25.84 24.78 10.99
CA GLU A 94 -26.69 25.95 11.26
C GLU A 94 -28.21 25.66 11.24
N HIS A 95 -28.94 26.54 11.93
CA HIS A 95 -30.40 26.74 11.94
C HIS A 95 -30.98 27.07 10.56
N GLU A 96 -32.13 26.49 10.22
CA GLU A 96 -33.08 27.12 9.29
C GLU A 96 -34.40 27.36 10.03
N GLU A 97 -34.74 28.65 10.19
CA GLU A 97 -36.08 29.12 10.53
C GLU A 97 -36.94 29.03 9.26
N GLU A 98 -38.05 28.28 9.30
CA GLU A 98 -39.15 28.48 8.36
C GLU A 98 -40.29 29.18 9.10
N GLU A 99 -40.56 30.41 8.66
CA GLU A 99 -41.77 31.17 8.96
C GLU A 99 -42.99 30.46 8.35
N GLU A 100 -44.05 30.29 9.16
CA GLU A 100 -45.44 30.35 8.68
C GLU A 100 -46.37 30.90 9.77
#